data_AF-A0A925W7D7-F1
#
_entry.id   AF-A0A925W7D7-F1
#
_cell.length_a   1.000
_cell.length_b   1.000
_cell.length_c   1.000
_cell.angle_alpha   90.00
_cell.angle_beta   90.00
_cell.angle_gamma   90.00
#
_symmetry.space_group_name_H-M   'P 1'
#
loop_
_entity.id
_entity.type
_entity.pdbx_description
1 polymer ?
#
loop_
_entity_poly.entity_id
_entity_poly.type
_entity_poly.pdbx_seq_one_letter_code
_entity_poly.pdbx_strand_id
1 'polypeptide(L)'
;LDRDTAVHAVADAARAAQALHDAGIVHRDIHPRNVLLYDGGAKLSDLGLSQVMAPGMTLTGMGSPESVEYVDPALLYGDPPSPATDVYALGVTLHRAVTGVGLYGEEVDGDPMRALRRVLSSSPVVSERLEPGLADLVRDCIGAVADRPSAGAVAERLS
;
A
#
# COMPACT_ATOMS: atom_id res chain seq x y z
N LEU A 1 6.03 -2.54 16.80
CA LEU A 1 6.25 -1.11 16.60
C LEU A 1 5.16 -0.38 17.34
N ASP A 2 5.49 0.66 18.09
CA ASP A 2 4.45 1.56 18.61
C ASP A 2 3.79 2.32 17.44
N ARG A 3 2.61 2.87 17.72
CA ARG A 3 1.79 3.57 16.72
C ARG A 3 2.53 4.76 16.10
N ASP A 4 3.19 5.56 16.91
CA ASP A 4 3.83 6.79 16.45
C ASP A 4 4.96 6.46 15.48
N THR A 5 5.78 5.47 15.80
CA THR A 5 6.82 4.98 14.90
C THR A 5 6.24 4.45 13.59
N ALA A 6 5.11 3.72 13.64
CA ALA A 6 4.45 3.23 12.43
C ALA A 6 3.94 4.37 11.53
N VAL A 7 3.29 5.38 12.12
CA VAL A 7 2.78 6.57 11.41
C VAL A 7 3.94 7.35 10.77
N HIS A 8 5.01 7.62 11.51
CA HIS A 8 6.19 8.31 10.98
C HIS A 8 6.86 7.52 9.85
N ALA A 9 6.96 6.19 9.99
CA ALA A 9 7.55 5.34 8.96
C ALA A 9 6.75 5.37 7.65
N VAL A 10 5.41 5.35 7.74
CA VAL A 10 4.55 5.48 6.55
C VAL A 10 4.63 6.89 5.95
N ALA A 11 4.76 7.93 6.79
CA ALA A 11 4.98 9.30 6.29
C ALA A 11 6.27 9.40 5.47
N ASP A 12 7.38 8.82 5.95
CA ASP A 12 8.65 8.76 5.22
C ASP A 12 8.53 7.95 3.92
N ALA A 13 7.83 6.81 3.95
CA ALA A 13 7.56 6.02 2.76
C ALA A 13 6.74 6.80 1.73
N ALA A 14 5.74 7.56 2.17
CA ALA A 14 4.93 8.41 1.31
C ALA A 14 5.74 9.56 0.69
N ARG A 15 6.68 10.18 1.42
CA ARG A 15 7.63 11.16 0.87
C ARG A 15 8.52 10.53 -0.20
N ALA A 16 9.04 9.33 0.07
CA ALA A 16 9.87 8.61 -0.90
C ALA A 16 9.07 8.23 -2.16
N ALA A 17 7.83 7.76 -2.01
CA ALA A 17 6.94 7.46 -3.13
C ALA A 17 6.65 8.71 -3.97
N GLN A 18 6.37 9.86 -3.33
CA GLN A 18 6.18 11.13 -4.05
C GLN A 18 7.43 11.50 -4.88
N ALA A 19 8.63 11.36 -4.31
CA ALA A 19 9.87 11.64 -5.02
C ALA A 19 10.07 10.72 -6.24
N LEU A 20 9.62 9.45 -6.16
CA LEU A 20 9.60 8.54 -7.32
C LEU A 20 8.59 9.00 -8.36
N HIS A 21 7.38 9.38 -7.94
CA HIS A 21 6.31 9.85 -8.83
C HIS A 21 6.73 11.11 -9.59
N ASP A 22 7.41 12.05 -8.94
CA ASP A 22 7.97 13.26 -9.56
C ASP A 22 9.04 12.92 -10.61
N ALA A 23 9.73 11.79 -10.45
CA ALA A 23 10.69 11.26 -11.42
C ALA A 23 10.02 10.37 -12.50
N GLY A 24 8.69 10.23 -12.50
CA GLY A 24 7.94 9.39 -13.44
C GLY A 24 8.04 7.88 -13.14
N ILE A 25 8.42 7.50 -11.92
CA ILE A 25 8.59 6.12 -11.48
C ILE A 25 7.47 5.75 -10.51
N VAL A 26 6.81 4.62 -10.74
CA VAL A 26 5.84 4.02 -9.80
C VAL A 26 6.53 2.88 -9.06
N HIS A 27 6.41 2.80 -7.74
CA HIS A 27 7.09 1.81 -6.91
C HIS A 27 6.51 0.40 -7.12
N ARG A 28 5.17 0.27 -7.09
CA ARG A 28 4.39 -0.95 -7.35
C ARG A 28 4.47 -2.06 -6.31
N ASP A 29 5.16 -1.81 -5.20
CA ASP A 29 5.38 -2.84 -4.16
C ASP A 29 5.52 -2.20 -2.77
N ILE A 30 4.61 -1.27 -2.46
CA ILE A 30 4.62 -0.61 -1.15
C ILE A 30 3.88 -1.49 -0.15
N HIS A 31 4.60 -1.99 0.84
CA HIS A 31 4.05 -2.75 1.96
C HIS A 31 5.02 -2.69 3.15
N PRO A 32 4.60 -3.11 4.37
CA PRO A 32 5.44 -2.96 5.56
C PRO A 32 6.84 -3.58 5.48
N ARG A 33 7.08 -4.65 4.70
CA ARG A 33 8.42 -5.25 4.59
C ARG A 33 9.38 -4.41 3.74
N ASN A 34 8.85 -3.55 2.87
CA ASN A 34 9.62 -2.63 2.04
C ASN A 34 9.77 -1.24 2.69
N VAL A 35 9.29 -1.06 3.93
CA VAL A 35 9.51 0.13 4.75
C VAL A 35 10.56 -0.19 5.82
N LEU A 36 11.80 0.17 5.55
CA LEU A 36 12.96 -0.16 6.40
C LEU A 36 13.20 0.93 7.44
N LEU A 37 13.16 0.56 8.71
CA LEU A 37 13.43 1.46 9.83
C LEU A 37 14.92 1.58 10.11
N TYR A 38 15.35 2.79 10.49
CA TYR A 38 16.70 3.10 10.96
C TYR A 38 16.64 4.24 11.99
N ASP A 39 17.77 4.56 12.62
CA ASP A 39 17.82 5.55 13.72
C ASP A 39 17.30 6.95 13.35
N GLY A 40 17.27 7.29 12.04
CA GLY A 40 16.82 8.60 11.54
C GLY A 40 15.44 8.60 10.88
N GLY A 41 14.68 7.49 10.92
CA GLY A 41 13.35 7.40 10.32
C GLY A 41 13.14 6.10 9.54
N ALA A 42 12.43 6.18 8.42
CA ALA A 42 12.23 5.05 7.52
C ALA A 42 12.70 5.32 6.08
N LYS A 43 12.99 4.25 5.34
CA LYS A 43 13.28 4.27 3.91
C LYS A 43 12.40 3.29 3.18
N LEU A 44 11.90 3.71 2.01
CA LEU A 44 11.21 2.82 1.08
C LEU A 44 12.26 2.07 0.23
N SER A 45 12.16 0.74 0.17
CA SER A 45 13.10 -0.15 -0.51
C SER A 45 12.43 -1.02 -1.55
N ASP A 46 13.24 -1.74 -2.33
CA ASP A 46 12.82 -2.72 -3.34
C ASP A 46 12.06 -2.11 -4.54
N LEU A 47 12.83 -1.39 -5.36
CA LEU A 47 12.42 -0.95 -6.69
C LEU A 47 12.44 -2.09 -7.73
N GLY A 48 12.55 -3.36 -7.30
CA GLY A 48 12.66 -4.52 -8.19
C GLY A 48 11.45 -4.67 -9.13
N LEU A 49 10.26 -4.26 -8.67
CA LEU A 49 9.03 -4.23 -9.46
C LEU A 49 8.80 -2.91 -10.20
N SER A 50 9.52 -1.84 -9.84
CA SER A 50 9.43 -0.54 -10.51
C SER A 50 10.03 -0.56 -11.91
N GLN A 51 10.94 -1.50 -12.19
CA GLN A 51 11.72 -1.56 -13.44
C GLN A 51 11.12 -2.43 -14.55
N VAL A 52 10.02 -3.17 -14.32
CA VAL A 52 9.54 -4.12 -15.33
C VAL A 52 8.06 -3.90 -15.62
N MET A 53 7.77 -3.41 -16.83
CA MET A 53 6.68 -4.00 -17.61
C MET A 53 7.10 -4.05 -19.08
N ALA A 54 7.60 -5.23 -19.46
CA ALA A 54 7.21 -5.78 -20.75
C ALA A 54 5.74 -6.22 -20.67
N PRO A 55 4.96 -6.10 -21.75
CA PRO A 55 3.60 -6.64 -21.81
C PRO A 55 3.58 -8.14 -21.47
N GLY A 56 2.66 -8.56 -20.60
CA GLY A 56 2.42 -9.98 -20.31
C GLY A 56 2.99 -10.53 -18.99
N MET A 57 3.41 -9.68 -18.05
CA MET A 57 3.75 -10.16 -16.70
C MET A 57 2.49 -10.69 -16.01
N THR A 58 2.40 -12.00 -15.87
CA THR A 58 1.27 -12.70 -15.25
C THR A 58 1.26 -12.51 -13.74
N LEU A 59 0.08 -12.61 -13.13
CA LEU A 59 -0.17 -12.55 -11.67
C LEU A 59 0.82 -13.42 -10.85
N THR A 60 1.41 -14.45 -11.46
CA THR A 60 2.46 -15.31 -10.88
C THR A 60 3.78 -14.58 -10.54
N GLY A 61 3.98 -13.34 -11.00
CA GLY A 61 5.10 -12.47 -10.60
C GLY A 61 4.76 -11.48 -9.48
N MET A 62 3.50 -11.39 -9.04
CA MET A 62 3.02 -10.45 -8.02
C MET A 62 3.29 -10.95 -6.59
N GLY A 63 4.56 -11.24 -6.29
CA GLY A 63 5.03 -11.43 -4.92
C GLY A 63 4.46 -12.66 -4.18
N SER A 64 4.81 -12.77 -2.90
CA SER A 64 4.28 -13.79 -2.01
C SER A 64 2.77 -13.59 -1.77
N PRO A 65 2.00 -14.64 -1.39
CA PRO A 65 0.58 -14.52 -1.02
C PRO A 65 0.28 -13.31 -0.10
N GLU A 66 1.22 -13.04 0.80
CA GLU A 66 1.21 -11.95 1.79
C GLU A 66 1.19 -10.54 1.17
N SER A 67 1.53 -10.40 -0.12
CA SER A 67 1.62 -9.10 -0.80
C SER A 67 0.32 -8.72 -1.51
N VAL A 68 -0.60 -9.67 -1.72
CA VAL A 68 -1.81 -9.47 -2.54
C VAL A 68 -2.76 -8.43 -1.93
N GLU A 69 -2.82 -8.28 -0.60
CA GLU A 69 -3.68 -7.27 0.03
C GLU A 69 -3.24 -5.82 -0.22
N TYR A 70 -1.96 -5.62 -0.58
CA TYR A 70 -1.40 -4.29 -0.88
C TYR A 70 -1.52 -3.94 -2.38
N VAL A 71 -1.88 -4.92 -3.22
CA VAL A 71 -2.11 -4.69 -4.66
C VAL A 71 -3.46 -4.02 -4.86
N ASP A 72 -3.44 -2.85 -5.50
CA ASP A 72 -4.66 -2.15 -5.88
C ASP A 72 -5.57 -3.03 -6.76
N PRO A 73 -6.86 -3.22 -6.41
CA PRO A 73 -7.81 -3.95 -7.23
C PRO A 73 -7.83 -3.52 -8.70
N ALA A 74 -7.58 -2.24 -9.01
CA ALA A 74 -7.47 -1.75 -10.39
C ALA A 74 -6.44 -2.54 -11.22
N LEU A 75 -5.27 -2.85 -10.61
CA LEU A 75 -4.23 -3.65 -11.26
C LEU A 75 -4.68 -5.08 -11.53
N LEU A 76 -5.47 -5.65 -10.62
CA LEU A 76 -6.03 -7.00 -10.77
C LEU A 76 -7.07 -7.07 -11.90
N TYR A 77 -7.73 -5.95 -12.20
CA TYR A 77 -8.63 -5.80 -13.35
C TYR A 77 -7.89 -5.48 -14.66
N GLY A 78 -6.57 -5.28 -14.61
CA GLY A 78 -5.73 -5.05 -15.79
C GLY A 78 -5.42 -3.58 -16.09
N ASP A 79 -5.79 -2.66 -15.20
CA ASP A 79 -5.37 -1.27 -15.33
C ASP A 79 -3.84 -1.14 -15.16
N PRO A 80 -3.19 -0.18 -15.83
CA PRO A 80 -1.75 0.01 -15.70
C PRO A 80 -1.38 0.57 -14.32
N PRO A 81 -0.19 0.25 -13.80
CA PRO A 81 0.34 0.89 -12.60
C PRO A 81 0.44 2.41 -12.74
N SER A 82 0.12 3.11 -11.66
CA SER A 82 0.13 4.58 -11.61
C SER A 82 0.50 5.09 -10.22
N PRO A 83 0.82 6.39 -10.05
CA PRO A 83 0.98 6.97 -8.72
C PRO A 83 -0.19 6.65 -7.76
N ALA A 84 -1.42 6.58 -8.28
CA ALA A 84 -2.60 6.28 -7.48
C ALA A 84 -2.62 4.83 -6.97
N THR A 85 -1.99 3.87 -7.67
CA THR A 85 -1.87 2.47 -7.19
C THR A 85 -0.89 2.37 -6.02
N ASP A 86 0.17 3.18 -6.01
CA ASP A 86 1.07 3.30 -4.84
C ASP A 86 0.36 3.94 -3.64
N VAL A 87 -0.54 4.90 -3.87
CA VAL A 87 -1.33 5.54 -2.80
C VAL A 87 -2.28 4.54 -2.14
N TYR A 88 -2.93 3.66 -2.92
CA TYR A 88 -3.69 2.55 -2.37
C TYR A 88 -2.83 1.72 -1.42
N ALA A 89 -1.66 1.29 -1.90
CA ALA A 89 -0.73 0.46 -1.15
C ALA A 89 -0.20 1.15 0.13
N LEU A 90 0.04 2.47 0.09
CA LEU A 90 0.34 3.29 1.28
C LEU A 90 -0.80 3.28 2.31
N GLY A 91 -2.05 3.40 1.85
CA GLY A 91 -3.24 3.32 2.71
C GLY A 91 -3.37 1.97 3.41
N VAL A 92 -3.18 0.87 2.67
CA VAL A 92 -3.18 -0.49 3.24
C VAL A 92 -2.02 -0.66 4.23
N THR A 93 -0.83 -0.17 3.88
CA THR A 93 0.37 -0.21 4.73
C THR A 93 0.15 0.51 6.05
N LEU A 94 -0.43 1.72 6.02
CA LEU A 94 -0.76 2.49 7.21
C LEU A 94 -1.72 1.74 8.13
N HIS A 95 -2.82 1.23 7.55
CA HIS A 95 -3.84 0.49 8.29
C HIS A 95 -3.23 -0.75 8.95
N ARG A 96 -2.48 -1.57 8.20
CA ARG A 96 -1.84 -2.78 8.72
C ARG A 96 -0.83 -2.44 9.82
N ALA A 97 0.02 -1.45 9.60
CA ALA A 97 1.10 -1.09 10.53
C ALA A 97 0.55 -0.58 11.88
N VAL A 98 -0.57 0.14 11.87
CA VAL A 98 -1.18 0.71 13.09
C VAL A 98 -2.08 -0.30 13.80
N THR A 99 -2.84 -1.10 13.06
CA THR A 99 -3.92 -1.92 13.63
C THR A 99 -3.53 -3.38 13.85
N GLY A 100 -2.50 -3.83 13.14
CA GLY A 100 -2.07 -5.22 13.05
C GLY A 100 -2.99 -6.11 12.21
N VAL A 101 -4.08 -5.57 11.66
CA VAL A 101 -5.10 -6.34 10.92
C VAL A 101 -5.15 -5.96 9.45
N GLY A 102 -5.43 -6.93 8.57
CA GLY A 102 -5.60 -6.67 7.14
C GLY A 102 -6.96 -6.06 6.78
N LEU A 103 -7.03 -5.27 5.69
CA LEU A 103 -8.29 -4.66 5.22
C LEU A 103 -9.33 -5.70 4.80
N TYR A 104 -8.87 -6.87 4.35
CA TYR A 104 -9.73 -7.97 3.92
C TYR A 104 -9.77 -9.09 4.98
N GLY A 105 -9.43 -8.80 6.23
CA GLY A 105 -9.32 -9.79 7.31
C GLY A 105 -8.07 -10.66 7.22
N GLU A 106 -7.81 -11.45 8.26
CA GLU A 106 -6.55 -12.23 8.36
C GLU A 106 -6.43 -13.33 7.31
N GLU A 107 -5.23 -13.48 6.78
CA GLU A 107 -4.88 -14.57 5.88
C GLU A 107 -4.76 -15.86 6.71
N VAL A 108 -5.52 -16.89 6.33
CA VAL A 108 -5.67 -18.09 7.18
C VAL A 108 -4.79 -19.25 6.69
N ASP A 109 -4.36 -19.27 5.42
CA ASP A 109 -3.78 -20.49 4.83
C ASP A 109 -2.61 -20.26 3.85
N GLY A 110 -2.11 -19.03 3.67
CA GLY A 110 -0.98 -18.72 2.77
C GLY A 110 -1.22 -19.09 1.29
N ASP A 111 -2.48 -19.17 0.85
CA ASP A 111 -2.87 -19.50 -0.52
C ASP A 111 -3.13 -18.23 -1.33
N PRO A 112 -2.28 -17.88 -2.33
CA PRO A 112 -2.42 -16.67 -3.11
C PRO A 112 -3.75 -16.56 -3.85
N MET A 113 -4.32 -17.67 -4.30
CA MET A 113 -5.59 -17.65 -5.03
C MET A 113 -6.76 -17.31 -4.11
N ARG A 114 -6.69 -17.71 -2.84
CA ARG A 114 -7.69 -17.32 -1.83
C ARG A 114 -7.54 -15.85 -1.45
N ALA A 115 -6.32 -15.36 -1.27
CA ALA A 115 -6.05 -13.95 -1.01
C ALA A 115 -6.60 -13.07 -2.14
N LEU A 116 -6.27 -13.42 -3.39
CA LEU A 116 -6.78 -12.76 -4.59
C LEU A 116 -8.30 -12.76 -4.65
N ARG A 117 -8.92 -13.94 -4.50
CA ARG A 117 -10.37 -14.07 -4.51
C ARG A 117 -11.01 -13.17 -3.46
N ARG A 118 -10.40 -13.03 -2.28
CA ARG A 118 -10.92 -12.20 -1.20
C ARG A 118 -10.90 -10.73 -1.58
N VAL A 119 -9.76 -10.21 -2.07
CA VAL A 119 -9.64 -8.83 -2.55
C VAL A 119 -10.68 -8.52 -3.63
N LEU A 120 -10.93 -9.45 -4.55
CA LEU A 120 -11.88 -9.27 -5.66
C LEU A 120 -13.36 -9.46 -5.29
N SER A 121 -13.68 -10.10 -4.16
CA SER A 121 -15.07 -10.45 -3.79
C SER A 121 -15.56 -9.86 -2.47
N SER A 122 -14.70 -9.13 -1.75
CA SER A 122 -15.01 -8.50 -0.48
C SER A 122 -14.70 -7.00 -0.52
N SER A 123 -15.43 -6.21 0.26
CA SER A 123 -15.10 -4.80 0.44
C SER A 123 -14.01 -4.64 1.51
N PRO A 124 -13.06 -3.71 1.35
CA PRO A 124 -12.07 -3.44 2.39
C PRO A 124 -12.75 -2.85 3.63
N VAL A 125 -12.31 -3.28 4.82
CA VAL A 125 -12.84 -2.84 6.11
C VAL A 125 -11.77 -2.09 6.88
N VAL A 126 -11.96 -0.78 7.03
CA VAL A 126 -11.11 0.06 7.86
C VAL A 126 -11.42 -0.19 9.34
N SER A 127 -10.40 -0.53 10.12
CA SER A 127 -10.57 -0.95 11.51
C SER A 127 -10.95 0.22 12.40
N GLU A 128 -11.89 0.00 13.33
CA GLU A 128 -12.26 0.97 14.39
C GLU A 128 -11.12 1.25 15.39
N ARG A 129 -10.00 0.51 15.31
CA ARG A 129 -8.77 0.76 16.10
C ARG A 129 -8.00 1.99 15.64
N LEU A 130 -8.28 2.50 14.44
CA LEU A 130 -7.70 3.75 13.92
C LEU A 130 -8.44 4.94 14.52
N GLU A 131 -7.69 5.98 14.85
CA GLU A 131 -8.28 7.27 15.20
C GLU A 131 -8.98 7.87 13.96
N PRO A 132 -10.05 8.67 14.15
CA PRO A 132 -10.89 9.13 13.04
C PRO A 132 -10.11 9.74 11.87
N GLY A 133 -9.13 10.61 12.15
CA GLY A 133 -8.33 11.25 11.09
C GLY A 133 -7.49 10.28 10.27
N LEU A 134 -6.92 9.25 10.90
CA LEU A 134 -6.18 8.19 10.20
C LEU A 134 -7.14 7.26 9.44
N ALA A 135 -8.32 6.97 10.01
CA ALA A 135 -9.33 6.17 9.34
C ALA A 135 -9.85 6.87 8.07
N ASP A 136 -10.08 8.19 8.13
CA ASP A 136 -10.47 9.00 6.98
C ASP A 136 -9.38 8.99 5.91
N LEU A 137 -8.10 9.19 6.29
CA LEU A 137 -6.98 9.12 5.36
C LEU A 137 -6.87 7.75 4.68
N VAL A 138 -7.01 6.65 5.43
CA VAL A 138 -7.01 5.30 4.84
C VAL A 138 -8.15 5.14 3.84
N ARG A 139 -9.36 5.62 4.16
CA ARG A 139 -10.51 5.57 3.24
C ARG A 139 -10.27 6.38 1.97
N ASP A 140 -9.67 7.55 2.08
CA ASP A 140 -9.30 8.38 0.93
C ASP A 140 -8.27 7.66 0.04
N CYS A 141 -7.28 6.99 0.63
CA CYS A 141 -6.26 6.25 -0.11
C CYS A 141 -6.81 5.02 -0.84
N ILE A 142 -7.76 4.28 -0.25
CA ILE A 142 -8.32 3.05 -0.83
C ILE A 142 -9.61 3.28 -1.63
N GLY A 143 -10.07 4.53 -1.70
CA GLY A 143 -11.27 4.93 -2.42
C GLY A 143 -11.12 4.89 -3.94
N ALA A 144 -12.04 5.60 -4.63
CA ALA A 144 -12.00 5.71 -6.08
C ALA A 144 -10.70 6.34 -6.55
N VAL A 145 -10.08 5.75 -7.58
CA VAL A 145 -8.74 6.14 -8.09
C VAL A 145 -8.62 7.65 -8.35
N ALA A 146 -9.68 8.28 -8.88
CA ALA A 146 -9.71 9.71 -9.21
C ALA A 146 -9.71 10.64 -7.98
N ASP A 147 -10.14 10.14 -6.82
CA ASP A 147 -10.30 10.92 -5.59
C ASP A 147 -9.13 10.72 -4.61
N ARG A 148 -8.19 9.82 -4.92
CA ARG A 148 -7.07 9.51 -4.05
C ARG A 148 -6.12 10.71 -3.93
N PRO A 149 -5.59 11.00 -2.73
CA PRO A 149 -4.58 12.04 -2.55
C PRO A 149 -3.28 11.67 -3.27
N SER A 150 -2.39 12.64 -3.48
CA SER A 150 -1.00 12.34 -3.85
C SER A 150 -0.25 11.71 -2.68
N ALA A 151 0.84 10.99 -2.97
CA ALA A 151 1.70 10.45 -1.91
C ALA A 151 2.26 11.57 -1.00
N GLY A 152 2.56 12.75 -1.56
CA GLY A 152 2.96 13.93 -0.79
C GLY A 152 1.86 14.39 0.18
N ALA A 153 0.61 14.47 -0.27
CA ALA A 153 -0.52 14.82 0.60
C ALA A 153 -0.78 13.77 1.69
N VAL A 154 -0.52 12.48 1.42
CA VAL A 154 -0.52 11.44 2.45
C VAL A 154 0.56 11.72 3.50
N ALA A 155 1.79 12.03 3.09
CA ALA A 155 2.88 12.36 4.02
C ALA A 155 2.58 13.58 4.90
N GLU A 156 1.99 14.63 4.33
CA GLU A 156 1.60 15.85 5.05
C GLU A 156 0.54 15.58 6.11
N ARG A 157 -0.45 14.72 5.83
CA ARG A 157 -1.50 14.35 6.78
C ARG A 157 -1.04 13.42 7.91
N LEU A 158 0.13 12.80 7.75
CA LEU A 158 0.76 11.92 8.75
C LEU A 158 1.85 12.64 9.57
N SER A 159 2.14 13.91 9.28
CA SER A 159 3.11 14.75 9.99
C SER A 159 2.46 15.53 11.12
#